data_AF-A0A815WPC0-F1
#
_entry.id   AF-A0A815WPC0-F1
#
_cell.length_a   1.000
_cell.length_b   1.000
_cell.length_c   1.000
_cell.angle_alpha   90.00
_cell.angle_beta   90.00
_cell.angle_gamma   90.00
#
_symmetry.space_group_name_H-M   'P 1'
#
loop_
_entity.id
_entity.type
_entity.pdbx_description
1 polymer ?
#
loop_
_entity_poly.entity_id
_entity_poly.type
_entity_poly.pdbx_seq_one_letter_code
_entity_poly.pdbx_strand_id
1 'polypeptide(L)'
;MLATSYALIGENVDIVTSSKILAQRDSSNDPKEGYKIFFNLFGLNVNNNCDNACDNSDTGESERKKRYLKNEIIYGETGYFQRDILLTKCFCKNICEKIAHTLIVDEVDNMFIDNANKMLHLSHNIVDMRYLRDLFLQIWVCVNNKIEQYYNDENVDKIRDYILKMIENNDIKVPLTLNEYIKFKCMD
;
A
#
# COMPACT_ATOMS: atom_id res chain seq x y z
N MET A 1 -13.60 18.28 -20.86
CA MET A 1 -13.04 19.56 -21.34
C MET A 1 -11.86 20.04 -20.48
N LEU A 2 -12.02 20.26 -19.17
CA LEU A 2 -10.90 20.71 -18.33
C LEU A 2 -9.71 19.72 -18.35
N ALA A 3 -9.97 18.43 -18.17
CA ALA A 3 -8.95 17.38 -18.27
C ALA A 3 -8.22 17.40 -19.63
N THR A 4 -8.95 17.61 -20.71
CA THR A 4 -8.40 17.71 -22.07
C THR A 4 -7.43 18.89 -22.18
N SER A 5 -7.79 20.05 -21.65
CA SER A 5 -6.92 21.24 -21.69
C SER A 5 -5.60 21.00 -20.97
N TYR A 6 -5.64 20.43 -19.77
CA TYR A 6 -4.42 20.08 -19.01
C TYR A 6 -3.59 18.99 -19.71
N ALA A 7 -4.24 17.95 -20.23
CA ALA A 7 -3.54 16.91 -20.98
C ALA A 7 -2.87 17.45 -22.26
N LEU A 8 -3.50 18.38 -22.97
CA LEU A 8 -2.93 19.00 -24.18
C LEU A 8 -1.71 19.91 -23.89
N ILE A 9 -1.58 20.46 -22.68
CA ILE A 9 -0.37 21.20 -22.26
C ILE A 9 0.74 20.26 -21.74
N GLY A 10 0.54 18.94 -21.80
CA GLY A 10 1.52 17.94 -21.40
C GLY A 10 1.41 17.47 -19.95
N GLU A 11 0.33 17.83 -19.25
CA GLU A 11 0.11 17.38 -17.89
C GLU A 11 -0.64 16.04 -17.83
N ASN A 12 -0.14 15.10 -17.03
CA ASN A 12 -0.95 13.98 -16.57
C ASN A 12 -2.07 14.47 -15.65
N VAL A 13 -3.27 13.91 -15.82
CA VAL A 13 -4.50 14.27 -15.10
C VAL A 13 -5.11 13.04 -14.43
N ASP A 14 -5.30 13.12 -13.11
CA ASP A 14 -6.08 12.14 -12.35
C ASP A 14 -7.50 12.69 -12.14
N ILE A 15 -8.51 11.91 -12.49
CA ILE A 15 -9.93 12.23 -12.28
C ILE A 15 -10.48 11.27 -11.22
N VAL A 16 -10.83 11.82 -10.06
CA VAL A 16 -11.36 11.06 -8.94
C VAL A 16 -12.86 11.11 -8.94
N THR A 17 -13.50 9.94 -8.94
CA THR A 17 -14.94 9.79 -8.82
C THR A 17 -15.30 9.12 -7.50
N SER A 18 -16.56 9.20 -7.09
CA SER A 18 -17.03 8.59 -5.84
C SER A 18 -17.06 7.06 -5.83
N SER A 19 -17.07 6.40 -7.01
CA SER A 19 -17.10 4.94 -7.08
C SER A 19 -16.35 4.37 -8.28
N LYS A 20 -15.83 3.16 -8.11
CA LYS A 20 -15.25 2.33 -9.18
C LYS A 20 -16.15 2.20 -10.42
N ILE A 21 -17.47 2.17 -10.26
CA ILE A 21 -18.43 2.01 -11.36
C ILE A 21 -18.43 3.26 -12.25
N LEU A 22 -18.47 4.45 -11.66
CA LEU A 22 -18.44 5.72 -12.39
C LEU A 22 -17.12 5.89 -13.12
N ALA A 23 -15.98 5.67 -12.44
CA ALA A 23 -14.66 5.72 -13.07
C ALA A 23 -14.54 4.78 -14.29
N GLN A 24 -15.06 3.55 -14.20
CA GLN A 24 -15.02 2.60 -15.32
C GLN A 24 -15.92 3.03 -16.47
N ARG A 25 -17.15 3.46 -16.16
CA ARG A 25 -18.11 3.94 -17.15
C ARG A 25 -17.54 5.12 -17.92
N ASP A 26 -17.04 6.13 -17.21
CA ASP A 26 -16.59 7.39 -17.79
C ASP A 26 -15.29 7.22 -18.61
N SER A 27 -14.43 6.27 -18.23
CA SER A 27 -13.24 5.90 -18.99
C SER A 27 -13.50 4.85 -20.10
N SER A 28 -14.74 4.40 -20.26
CA SER A 28 -15.10 3.38 -21.25
C SER A 28 -15.27 3.94 -22.66
N ASN A 29 -15.35 3.02 -23.63
CA ASN A 29 -15.70 3.32 -25.02
C ASN A 29 -17.21 3.40 -25.25
N ASP A 30 -18.05 3.38 -24.20
CA ASP A 30 -19.50 3.47 -24.37
C ASP A 30 -19.86 4.83 -25.02
N PRO A 31 -20.54 4.86 -26.18
CA PRO A 31 -20.86 6.12 -26.86
C PRO A 31 -21.84 7.02 -26.11
N LYS A 32 -22.62 6.47 -25.17
CA LYS A 32 -23.65 7.21 -24.43
C LYS A 32 -23.11 7.84 -23.15
N GLU A 33 -22.26 7.11 -22.44
CA GLU A 33 -21.82 7.51 -21.09
C GLU A 33 -20.30 7.62 -20.94
N GLY A 34 -19.53 7.01 -21.85
CA GLY A 34 -18.08 7.02 -21.81
C GLY A 34 -17.47 8.22 -22.53
N TYR A 35 -16.33 8.69 -22.04
CA TYR A 35 -15.59 9.82 -22.60
C TYR A 35 -14.36 9.40 -23.42
N LYS A 36 -14.07 8.10 -23.54
CA LYS A 36 -12.85 7.65 -24.24
C LYS A 36 -12.80 8.06 -25.71
N ILE A 37 -13.92 7.97 -26.41
CA ILE A 37 -14.01 8.43 -27.81
C ILE A 37 -13.72 9.93 -27.88
N PHE A 38 -14.26 10.71 -26.94
CA PHE A 38 -14.03 12.14 -26.86
C PHE A 38 -12.54 12.48 -26.66
N PHE A 39 -11.85 11.82 -25.73
CA PHE A 39 -10.41 12.05 -25.53
C PHE A 39 -9.57 11.63 -26.75
N ASN A 40 -9.93 10.52 -27.39
CA ASN A 40 -9.26 10.05 -28.60
C ASN A 40 -9.35 11.06 -29.76
N LEU A 41 -10.42 11.87 -29.85
CA LEU A 41 -10.53 12.93 -30.86
C LEU A 41 -9.41 13.98 -30.74
N PHE A 42 -8.87 14.17 -29.54
CA PHE A 42 -7.75 15.07 -29.26
C PHE A 42 -6.39 14.34 -29.26
N GLY A 43 -6.36 13.05 -29.65
CA GLY A 43 -5.15 12.24 -29.61
C GLY A 43 -4.68 11.87 -28.20
N LEU A 44 -5.55 11.98 -27.19
CA LEU A 44 -5.25 11.69 -25.80
C LEU A 44 -5.73 10.28 -25.43
N ASN A 45 -4.95 9.58 -24.61
CA ASN A 45 -5.30 8.27 -24.09
C ASN A 45 -5.91 8.41 -22.69
N VAL A 46 -6.98 7.66 -22.46
CA VAL A 46 -7.66 7.59 -21.17
C VAL A 46 -7.87 6.14 -20.74
N ASN A 47 -7.76 5.91 -19.43
CA ASN A 47 -8.08 4.63 -18.81
C ASN A 47 -8.51 4.83 -17.34
N ASN A 48 -8.75 3.74 -16.61
CA ASN A 48 -8.98 3.77 -15.17
C ASN A 48 -7.95 2.93 -14.40
N ASN A 49 -7.81 3.16 -13.10
CA ASN A 49 -6.94 2.36 -12.21
C ASN A 49 -7.69 1.31 -11.38
N CYS A 50 -8.98 1.12 -11.62
CA CYS A 50 -9.88 0.46 -10.68
C CYS A 50 -10.78 -0.62 -11.29
N ASP A 51 -10.49 -1.16 -12.47
CA ASP A 51 -11.27 -2.27 -13.04
C ASP A 51 -10.81 -3.66 -12.58
N ASN A 52 -11.46 -4.71 -13.10
CA ASN A 52 -11.15 -6.10 -12.75
C ASN A 52 -9.73 -6.53 -13.16
N ALA A 53 -9.16 -5.93 -14.21
CA ALA A 53 -7.77 -6.21 -14.57
C ALA A 53 -6.82 -5.57 -13.54
N CYS A 54 -7.14 -4.36 -13.08
CA CYS A 54 -6.42 -3.68 -12.01
C CYS A 54 -6.53 -4.37 -10.64
N ASP A 55 -7.60 -5.12 -10.37
CA ASP A 55 -7.80 -5.84 -9.10
C ASP A 55 -7.28 -7.29 -9.11
N ASN A 56 -6.76 -7.76 -10.23
CA ASN A 56 -6.16 -9.09 -10.29
C ASN A 56 -4.97 -9.19 -9.31
N SER A 57 -4.93 -10.25 -8.50
CA SER A 57 -3.89 -10.44 -7.47
C SER A 57 -2.48 -10.56 -8.02
N ASP A 58 -2.35 -11.11 -9.22
CA ASP A 58 -1.06 -11.50 -9.79
C ASP A 58 -0.56 -10.44 -10.78
N THR A 59 -1.48 -9.83 -11.53
CA THR A 59 -1.17 -8.93 -12.65
C THR A 59 -1.63 -7.49 -12.43
N GLY A 60 -2.45 -7.22 -11.41
CA GLY A 60 -3.11 -5.93 -11.22
C GLY A 60 -2.14 -4.77 -11.00
N GLU A 61 -1.04 -4.99 -10.25
CA GLU A 61 -0.02 -3.97 -10.03
C GLU A 61 0.68 -3.56 -11.34
N SER A 62 1.04 -4.56 -12.16
CA SER A 62 1.67 -4.32 -13.46
C SER A 62 0.71 -3.62 -14.43
N GLU A 63 -0.58 -3.98 -14.39
CA GLU A 63 -1.58 -3.35 -15.24
C GLU A 63 -1.82 -1.89 -14.84
N ARG A 64 -1.91 -1.58 -13.53
CA ARG A 64 -2.01 -0.20 -13.06
C ARG A 64 -0.77 0.62 -13.46
N LYS A 65 0.43 0.08 -13.26
CA LYS A 65 1.68 0.72 -13.71
C LYS A 65 1.65 1.05 -15.20
N LYS A 66 1.30 0.06 -16.03
CA LYS A 66 1.18 0.24 -17.47
C LYS A 66 0.18 1.33 -17.84
N ARG A 67 -0.92 1.45 -17.11
CA ARG A 67 -1.92 2.49 -17.36
C ARG A 67 -1.42 3.88 -17.01
N TYR A 68 -0.80 4.08 -15.85
CA TYR A 68 -0.18 5.37 -15.50
C TYR A 68 0.91 5.80 -16.50
N LEU A 69 1.63 4.84 -17.11
CA LEU A 69 2.67 5.14 -18.09
C LEU A 69 2.15 5.46 -19.49
N LYS A 70 1.01 4.88 -19.89
CA LYS A 70 0.51 4.92 -21.28
C LYS A 70 -0.67 5.88 -21.50
N ASN A 71 -1.19 6.49 -20.44
CA ASN A 71 -2.34 7.36 -20.54
C ASN A 71 -2.05 8.70 -19.85
N GLU A 72 -2.43 9.78 -20.51
CA GLU A 72 -2.36 11.12 -19.97
C GLU A 72 -3.45 11.32 -18.91
N ILE A 73 -4.56 10.59 -19.02
CA ILE A 73 -5.73 10.75 -18.16
C ILE A 73 -6.10 9.42 -17.50
N ILE A 74 -6.21 9.43 -16.18
CA ILE A 74 -6.60 8.26 -15.38
C ILE A 74 -7.84 8.58 -14.56
N TYR A 75 -8.90 7.81 -14.75
CA TYR A 75 -10.06 7.79 -13.86
C TYR A 75 -9.85 6.82 -12.71
N GLY A 76 -10.42 7.11 -11.55
CA GLY A 76 -10.38 6.18 -10.44
C GLY A 76 -11.26 6.59 -9.29
N GLU A 77 -11.53 5.64 -8.42
CA GLU A 77 -12.07 5.93 -7.09
C GLU A 77 -10.94 6.35 -6.15
N THR A 78 -11.24 7.25 -5.22
CA THR A 78 -10.30 7.79 -4.21
C THR A 78 -9.38 6.73 -3.60
N GLY A 79 -9.95 5.60 -3.16
CA GLY A 79 -9.20 4.54 -2.51
C GLY A 79 -8.14 3.89 -3.41
N TYR A 80 -8.34 3.87 -4.72
CA TYR A 80 -7.39 3.25 -5.66
C TYR A 80 -6.16 4.13 -5.87
N PHE A 81 -6.35 5.45 -6.01
CA PHE A 81 -5.24 6.39 -6.06
C PHE A 81 -4.43 6.37 -4.75
N GLN A 82 -5.12 6.44 -3.62
CA GLN A 82 -4.48 6.37 -2.30
C GLN A 82 -3.70 5.06 -2.13
N ARG A 83 -4.29 3.92 -2.53
CA ARG A 83 -3.63 2.60 -2.49
C ARG A 83 -2.34 2.61 -3.28
N ASP A 84 -2.36 3.07 -4.53
CA ASP A 84 -1.19 3.04 -5.40
C ASP A 84 -0.08 3.99 -4.91
N ILE A 85 -0.44 5.16 -4.39
CA ILE A 85 0.50 6.10 -3.76
C ILE A 85 1.15 5.44 -2.53
N LEU A 86 0.38 4.83 -1.64
CA LEU A 86 0.89 4.17 -0.44
C LEU A 86 1.75 2.95 -0.78
N LEU A 87 1.34 2.12 -1.75
CA LEU A 87 2.13 0.98 -2.20
C LEU A 87 3.48 1.44 -2.80
N THR A 88 3.47 2.54 -3.56
CA THR A 88 4.70 3.10 -4.14
C THR A 88 5.62 3.68 -3.07
N LYS A 89 5.09 4.48 -2.14
CA LYS A 89 5.89 5.19 -1.13
C LYS A 89 6.32 4.32 0.05
N CYS A 90 5.46 3.41 0.51
CA CYS A 90 5.67 2.65 1.75
C CYS A 90 6.12 1.21 1.51
N PHE A 91 5.86 0.64 0.33
CA PHE A 91 6.15 -0.77 0.03
C PHE A 91 7.10 -0.95 -1.16
N CYS A 92 7.73 0.13 -1.64
CA CYS A 92 8.64 0.12 -2.80
C CYS A 92 8.04 -0.53 -4.06
N LYS A 93 6.71 -0.59 -4.16
CA LYS A 93 6.01 -1.14 -5.33
C LYS A 93 5.89 -0.04 -6.35
N ASN A 94 6.81 -0.01 -7.31
CA ASN A 94 6.88 1.04 -8.31
C ASN A 94 5.68 1.01 -9.29
N ILE A 95 4.50 1.44 -8.84
CA ILE A 95 3.22 1.44 -9.55
C ILE A 95 2.93 2.83 -10.13
N CYS A 96 3.02 3.87 -9.31
CA CYS A 96 2.75 5.26 -9.70
C CYS A 96 3.99 6.11 -9.39
N GLU A 97 4.92 6.17 -10.36
CA GLU A 97 6.23 6.86 -10.21
C GLU A 97 6.08 8.34 -9.86
N LYS A 98 5.00 8.97 -10.33
CA LYS A 98 4.68 10.37 -10.07
C LYS A 98 3.18 10.54 -9.89
N ILE A 99 2.80 11.35 -8.92
CA ILE A 99 1.42 11.85 -8.79
C ILE A 99 1.12 12.69 -10.04
N ALA A 100 -0.11 12.64 -10.55
CA ALA A 100 -0.53 13.51 -11.63
C ALA A 100 -0.31 14.99 -11.29
N HIS A 101 -0.08 15.82 -12.31
CA HIS A 101 0.11 17.26 -12.10
C HIS A 101 -1.22 17.92 -11.71
N THR A 102 -2.31 17.44 -12.31
CA THR A 102 -3.65 17.95 -12.07
C THR A 102 -4.54 16.84 -11.50
N LEU A 103 -5.24 17.15 -10.40
CA LEU A 103 -6.28 16.33 -9.81
C LEU A 103 -7.63 17.01 -10.02
N ILE A 104 -8.56 16.32 -10.69
CA ILE A 104 -9.95 16.75 -10.84
C ILE A 104 -10.79 15.86 -9.94
N VAL A 105 -11.52 16.48 -9.02
CA VAL A 105 -12.41 15.77 -8.11
C VAL A 105 -13.85 15.93 -8.60
N ASP A 106 -14.45 14.81 -8.96
CA ASP A 106 -15.89 14.70 -9.22
C ASP A 106 -16.64 14.40 -7.91
N GLU A 107 -17.90 14.83 -7.82
CA GLU A 107 -18.73 14.72 -6.60
C GLU A 107 -18.02 15.21 -5.32
N VAL A 108 -17.63 16.48 -5.33
CA VAL A 108 -16.84 17.13 -4.27
C VAL A 108 -17.52 17.04 -2.89
N ASP A 109 -18.84 17.15 -2.84
CA ASP A 109 -19.64 17.01 -1.62
C ASP A 109 -19.50 15.60 -1.03
N ASN A 110 -19.65 14.56 -1.85
CA ASN A 110 -19.51 13.17 -1.42
C ASN A 110 -18.07 12.87 -0.92
N MET A 111 -17.05 13.45 -1.55
CA MET A 111 -15.65 13.22 -1.18
C MET A 111 -15.21 13.97 0.08
N PHE A 112 -15.57 15.25 0.21
CA PHE A 112 -15.05 16.13 1.27
C PHE A 112 -16.00 16.33 2.44
N ILE A 113 -17.26 15.87 2.35
CA ILE A 113 -18.24 15.94 3.43
C ILE A 113 -18.63 14.53 3.86
N ASP A 114 -19.24 13.74 2.96
CA ASP A 114 -19.84 12.45 3.33
C ASP A 114 -18.78 11.40 3.67
N ASN A 115 -17.71 11.35 2.87
CA ASN A 115 -16.62 10.37 3.02
C ASN A 115 -15.33 10.97 3.57
N ALA A 116 -15.36 12.21 4.08
CA ALA A 116 -14.18 12.89 4.60
C ALA A 116 -13.45 12.09 5.70
N ASN A 117 -14.21 11.33 6.48
CA ASN A 117 -13.71 10.53 7.59
C ASN A 117 -13.32 9.10 7.20
N LYS A 118 -13.47 8.70 5.94
CA LYS A 118 -13.05 7.37 5.48
C LYS A 118 -11.55 7.37 5.20
N MET A 119 -10.81 6.61 5.99
CA MET A 119 -9.38 6.41 5.81
C MET A 119 -9.08 5.06 5.16
N LEU A 120 -8.25 5.06 4.12
CA LEU A 120 -7.72 3.83 3.54
C LEU A 120 -6.63 3.25 4.44
N HIS A 121 -6.81 2.00 4.88
CA HIS A 121 -5.80 1.23 5.58
C HIS A 121 -5.26 0.11 4.70
N LEU A 122 -3.93 0.07 4.53
CA LEU A 122 -3.25 -1.08 3.94
C LEU A 122 -2.87 -2.06 5.05
N SER A 123 -3.48 -3.24 5.02
CA SER A 123 -3.11 -4.34 5.91
C SER A 123 -2.43 -5.44 5.10
N HIS A 124 -1.36 -6.00 5.66
CA HIS A 124 -0.71 -7.20 5.15
C HIS A 124 -0.32 -8.08 6.33
N ASN A 125 -0.36 -9.38 6.12
CA ASN A 125 0.07 -10.33 7.14
C ASN A 125 1.59 -10.38 7.18
N ILE A 126 2.19 -9.93 8.28
CA ILE A 126 3.60 -10.19 8.56
C ILE A 126 3.67 -11.58 9.20
N VAL A 127 3.83 -12.61 8.36
CA VAL A 127 3.88 -14.02 8.78
C VAL A 127 4.88 -14.23 9.92
N ASP A 128 5.99 -13.50 9.88
CA ASP A 128 7.12 -13.59 10.80
C ASP A 128 6.81 -13.04 12.20
N MET A 129 5.81 -12.16 12.35
CA MET A 129 5.42 -11.63 13.67
C MET A 129 4.84 -12.72 14.59
N ARG A 130 4.42 -13.86 14.04
CA ARG A 130 3.96 -15.00 14.84
C ARG A 130 5.07 -15.59 15.70
N TYR A 131 6.32 -15.54 15.24
CA TYR A 131 7.46 -16.08 15.98
C TYR A 131 7.88 -15.18 17.16
N LEU A 132 7.65 -13.87 17.06
CA LEU A 132 7.88 -12.94 18.17
C LEU A 132 6.97 -13.25 19.37
N ARG A 133 5.74 -13.73 19.12
CA ARG A 133 4.83 -14.13 20.20
C ARG A 133 5.46 -15.20 21.08
N ASP A 134 5.99 -16.25 20.47
CA ASP A 134 6.54 -17.38 21.21
C ASP A 134 7.83 -16.95 21.94
N LEU A 135 8.67 -16.11 21.33
CA LEU A 135 9.82 -15.50 21.99
C LEU A 135 9.41 -14.64 23.20
N PHE A 136 8.43 -13.73 23.05
CA PHE A 136 7.97 -12.88 24.15
C PHE A 136 7.34 -13.67 25.29
N LEU A 137 6.63 -14.76 24.99
CA LEU A 137 6.10 -15.65 26.01
C LEU A 137 7.24 -16.29 26.81
N GLN A 138 8.32 -16.73 26.17
CA GLN A 138 9.46 -17.33 26.86
C GLN A 138 10.23 -16.31 27.71
N ILE A 139 10.45 -15.10 27.19
CA ILE A 139 11.00 -13.99 27.98
C ILE A 139 10.13 -13.75 29.21
N TRP A 140 8.81 -13.66 29.04
CA TRP A 140 7.88 -13.41 30.13
C TRP A 140 7.92 -14.52 31.18
N VAL A 141 7.95 -15.79 30.77
CA VAL A 141 8.08 -16.93 31.69
C VAL A 141 9.38 -16.86 32.48
N CYS A 142 10.51 -16.53 31.83
CA CYS A 142 11.81 -16.44 32.49
C CYS A 142 11.84 -15.30 33.52
N VAL A 143 11.39 -14.11 33.14
CA VAL A 143 11.36 -12.92 34.00
C VAL A 143 10.43 -13.11 35.20
N ASN A 144 9.29 -13.79 35.01
CA ASN A 144 8.33 -14.03 36.09
C ASN A 144 8.58 -15.33 36.86
N ASN A 145 9.66 -16.06 36.54
CA ASN A 145 10.02 -17.24 37.30
C ASN A 145 10.50 -16.83 38.70
N LYS A 146 10.09 -17.57 39.73
CA LYS A 146 10.20 -17.17 41.15
C LYS A 146 11.65 -17.05 41.67
N ILE A 147 12.64 -17.43 40.87
CA ILE A 147 14.05 -17.51 41.26
C ILE A 147 14.79 -16.16 41.04
N GLU A 148 14.30 -15.30 40.15
CA GLU A 148 15.00 -14.07 39.73
C GLU A 148 14.07 -12.83 39.77
N GLN A 149 13.41 -12.60 40.91
CA GLN A 149 12.37 -11.56 41.04
C GLN A 149 12.86 -10.10 41.07
N TYR A 150 14.17 -9.86 41.06
CA TYR A 150 14.74 -8.52 41.11
C TYR A 150 15.65 -8.29 39.90
N TYR A 151 15.53 -7.10 39.32
CA TYR A 151 16.38 -6.65 38.23
C TYR A 151 17.83 -6.51 38.72
N ASN A 152 18.74 -7.26 38.09
CA ASN A 152 20.19 -7.05 38.13
C ASN A 152 20.79 -7.53 36.80
N ASP A 153 21.97 -7.03 36.43
CA ASP A 153 22.59 -7.35 35.14
C ASP A 153 22.93 -8.84 35.01
N GLU A 154 23.28 -9.51 36.12
CA GLU A 154 23.61 -10.93 36.14
C GLU A 154 22.41 -11.84 35.79
N ASN A 155 21.21 -11.50 36.28
CA ASN A 155 19.96 -12.20 35.98
C ASN A 155 19.55 -11.93 34.52
N VAL A 156 19.74 -10.70 34.03
CA VAL A 156 19.52 -10.38 32.62
C VAL A 156 20.42 -11.22 31.72
N ASP A 157 21.69 -11.37 32.05
CA ASP A 157 22.64 -12.22 31.32
C ASP A 157 22.22 -13.70 31.38
N LYS A 158 21.79 -14.21 32.54
CA LYS A 158 21.29 -15.59 32.68
C LYS A 158 20.06 -15.85 31.81
N ILE A 159 19.08 -14.95 31.84
CA ILE A 159 17.87 -15.05 31.01
C ILE A 159 18.23 -14.99 29.53
N ARG A 160 19.13 -14.07 29.13
CA ARG A 160 19.61 -13.97 27.74
C ARG A 160 20.25 -15.29 27.30
N ASP A 161 21.18 -15.82 28.08
CA ASP A 161 21.92 -17.03 27.73
C ASP A 161 20.99 -18.26 27.66
N TYR A 162 19.98 -18.33 28.53
CA TYR A 162 18.95 -19.36 28.48
C TYR A 162 18.12 -19.29 27.19
N ILE A 163 17.66 -18.10 26.81
CA ILE A 163 16.87 -17.90 25.59
C ILE A 163 17.70 -18.19 24.34
N LEU A 164 18.98 -17.77 24.32
CA LEU A 164 19.89 -18.10 23.23
C LEU A 164 20.04 -19.61 23.04
N LYS A 165 20.18 -20.37 24.13
CA LYS A 165 20.20 -21.85 24.06
C LYS A 165 18.91 -22.43 23.50
N MET A 166 17.75 -21.88 23.85
CA MET A 166 16.46 -22.34 23.29
C MET A 166 16.38 -22.07 21.78
N ILE A 167 16.98 -20.98 21.30
CA ILE A 167 17.07 -20.68 19.87
C ILE A 167 18.05 -21.65 19.18
N GLU A 168 19.22 -21.89 19.77
CA GLU A 168 20.21 -22.85 19.25
C GLU A 168 19.68 -24.28 19.17
N ASN A 169 18.91 -24.71 20.18
CA ASN A 169 18.25 -26.02 20.22
C ASN A 169 17.01 -26.12 19.33
N ASN A 170 16.62 -25.02 18.67
CA ASN A 170 15.45 -24.93 17.78
C ASN A 170 14.10 -25.11 18.50
N ASP A 171 14.06 -24.88 19.82
CA ASP A 171 12.85 -24.85 20.65
C ASP A 171 12.02 -23.58 20.38
N ILE A 172 12.70 -22.48 20.04
CA ILE A 172 12.10 -21.23 19.58
C ILE A 172 12.60 -20.95 18.16
N LYS A 173 11.67 -20.82 17.22
CA LYS A 173 12.01 -20.42 15.85
C LYS A 173 12.10 -18.90 15.78
N VAL A 174 13.23 -18.39 15.30
CA VAL A 174 13.40 -16.96 14.98
C VAL A 174 13.65 -16.83 13.47
N PRO A 175 12.81 -16.10 12.73
CA PRO A 175 13.01 -15.84 11.31
C PRO A 175 14.35 -15.19 11.00
N LEU A 176 15.00 -15.64 9.93
CA LEU A 176 16.23 -15.01 9.44
C LEU A 176 16.02 -13.53 9.06
N THR A 177 14.81 -13.16 8.65
CA THR A 177 14.40 -11.78 8.34
C THR A 177 14.51 -10.84 9.54
N LEU A 178 14.33 -11.34 10.78
CA LEU A 178 14.54 -10.56 12.00
C LEU A 178 16.03 -10.29 12.26
N ASN A 179 16.93 -11.19 11.85
CA ASN A 179 18.37 -10.96 11.98
C ASN A 179 18.84 -9.81 11.08
N GLU A 180 18.23 -9.64 9.90
CA GLU A 180 18.49 -8.49 9.03
C GLU A 180 17.97 -7.18 9.65
N TYR A 181 16.79 -7.21 10.26
CA TYR A 181 16.21 -6.06 10.97
C TYR A 181 17.09 -5.58 12.14
N ILE A 182 17.64 -6.51 12.94
CA ILE A 182 18.53 -6.17 14.05
C ILE A 182 19.83 -5.55 13.53
N LYS A 183 20.40 -6.09 12.45
CA LYS A 183 21.62 -5.53 11.84
C LYS A 183 21.42 -4.11 11.30
N PHE A 184 20.26 -3.83 10.73
CA PHE A 184 19.93 -2.49 10.22
C PHE A 184 19.91 -1.45 11.34
N LYS A 185 19.38 -1.80 12.52
CA LYS A 185 19.27 -0.88 13.67
C LYS A 185 20.56 -0.67 14.46
N CYS A 186 21.59 -1.51 14.24
CA CYS A 186 22.93 -1.35 14.84
C CYS A 186 23.89 -0.54 13.95
N MET A 187 23.42 -0.02 12.81
CA MET A 187 24.19 0.85 11.90
C MET A 187 23.77 2.33 11.98
N ASP A 188 22.82 2.67 12.85
CA ASP A 188 22.48 4.03 13.29
C ASP A 188 22.99 4.26 14.73
#